data_AF-A0A1B9NEJ4-F1
#
_entry.id   AF-A0A1B9NEJ4-F1
#
_cell.length_a   1.000
_cell.length_b   1.000
_cell.length_c   1.000
_cell.angle_alpha   90.00
_cell.angle_beta   90.00
_cell.angle_gamma   90.00
#
_symmetry.space_group_name_H-M   'P 1'
#
loop_
_entity.id
_entity.type
_entity.pdbx_description
1 polymer ?
#
loop_
_entity_poly.entity_id
_entity_poly.type
_entity_poly.pdbx_seq_one_letter_code
_entity_poly.pdbx_strand_id
1 'polypeptide(L)'
;MISRLLSKSPLVFAPLLLLPYSLSSQALSAKTSQVIHGSAPYLSIDGVTKVASMEDLLGIRLPNISYIPQGANSALYPNAVIDQSNVDAPIEMPNITDTFADIQAIVPLVNYPRIQLSELMDSPYNYGRDDDGDDNINAIGNLTIKWQDKNGTDITGEVKANPNRRLNL
;
A
#
# COMPACT_ATOMS: atom_id res chain seq x y z
N MET A 1 -18.91 -62.30 -77.41
CA MET A 1 -18.04 -61.10 -77.43
C MET A 1 -18.29 -60.38 -76.11
N ILE A 2 -17.39 -60.54 -75.15
CA ILE A 2 -17.58 -60.18 -73.73
C ILE A 2 -17.30 -58.68 -73.56
N SER A 3 -18.23 -57.95 -72.93
CA SER A 3 -18.07 -56.53 -72.62
C SER A 3 -17.00 -56.31 -71.56
N ARG A 4 -16.07 -55.38 -71.84
CA ARG A 4 -15.12 -54.85 -70.87
C ARG A 4 -15.87 -53.91 -69.92
N LEU A 5 -16.26 -54.40 -68.74
CA LEU A 5 -16.59 -53.52 -67.61
C LEU A 5 -15.32 -53.18 -66.86
N LEU A 6 -14.96 -51.89 -66.93
CA LEU A 6 -14.03 -51.25 -66.00
C LEU A 6 -14.50 -51.51 -64.56
N SER A 7 -13.84 -52.44 -63.87
CA SER A 7 -13.99 -52.60 -62.42
C SER A 7 -13.28 -51.42 -61.74
N LYS A 8 -14.05 -50.38 -61.44
CA LYS A 8 -13.57 -49.22 -60.67
C LYS A 8 -13.46 -49.64 -59.20
N SER A 9 -12.24 -49.98 -58.78
CA SER A 9 -11.94 -50.25 -57.38
C SER A 9 -12.25 -48.99 -56.53
N PRO A 10 -13.11 -49.08 -55.50
CA PRO A 10 -13.45 -47.93 -54.65
C PRO A 10 -12.30 -47.55 -53.70
N LEU A 11 -11.20 -48.31 -53.67
CA LEU A 11 -10.06 -48.04 -52.77
C LEU A 11 -9.17 -46.87 -53.18
N VAL A 12 -9.32 -46.34 -54.40
CA VAL A 12 -8.48 -45.21 -54.88
C VAL A 12 -8.70 -43.94 -54.05
N PHE A 13 -9.83 -43.81 -53.36
CA PHE A 13 -10.15 -42.65 -52.52
C PHE A 13 -9.75 -42.80 -51.03
N ALA A 14 -9.23 -43.95 -50.61
CA ALA A 14 -8.78 -44.17 -49.23
C ALA A 14 -7.73 -43.15 -48.70
N PRO A 15 -6.78 -42.61 -49.51
CA PRO A 15 -5.85 -41.60 -49.01
C PRO A 15 -6.50 -40.22 -48.83
N LEU A 16 -7.65 -39.97 -49.48
CA LEU A 16 -8.40 -38.72 -49.35
C LEU A 16 -9.10 -38.61 -47.98
N LEU A 17 -9.35 -39.74 -47.32
CA LEU A 17 -9.89 -39.82 -45.95
C LEU A 17 -8.82 -39.63 -44.86
N LEU A 18 -7.53 -39.63 -45.22
CA LEU A 18 -6.39 -39.45 -44.31
C LEU A 18 -5.77 -38.05 -44.39
N LEU A 19 -6.45 -37.10 -45.05
CA LEU A 19 -6.03 -35.70 -45.05
C LEU A 19 -5.94 -35.21 -43.59
N PRO A 20 -4.81 -34.62 -43.15
CA PRO A 20 -4.73 -34.03 -41.82
C PRO A 20 -5.69 -32.85 -41.79
N TYR A 21 -6.84 -33.05 -41.15
CA TYR A 21 -7.80 -31.98 -40.90
C TYR A 21 -7.09 -30.94 -40.03
N SER A 22 -6.95 -29.72 -40.55
CA SER A 22 -6.51 -28.57 -39.77
C SER A 22 -7.50 -28.36 -38.63
N LEU A 23 -7.12 -28.70 -37.40
CA LEU A 23 -7.82 -28.27 -36.19
C LEU A 23 -7.71 -26.75 -36.15
N SER A 24 -8.76 -26.07 -36.60
CA SER A 24 -8.83 -24.62 -36.65
C SER A 24 -8.56 -24.07 -35.24
N SER A 25 -7.47 -23.34 -35.09
CA SER A 25 -7.19 -22.56 -33.88
C SER A 25 -8.29 -21.52 -33.73
N GLN A 26 -9.20 -21.73 -32.78
CA GLN A 26 -10.22 -20.74 -32.44
C GLN A 26 -9.52 -19.60 -31.68
N ALA A 27 -9.35 -18.46 -32.34
CA ALA A 27 -8.88 -17.26 -31.68
C ALA A 27 -10.06 -16.61 -30.96
N LEU A 28 -10.03 -16.60 -29.62
CA LEU A 28 -11.00 -15.87 -28.82
C LEU A 28 -10.67 -14.36 -28.94
N SER A 29 -11.59 -13.59 -29.51
CA SER A 29 -11.50 -12.13 -29.53
C SER A 29 -12.41 -11.57 -28.45
N ALA A 30 -11.87 -10.72 -27.59
CA ALA A 30 -12.61 -9.98 -26.59
C ALA A 30 -12.52 -8.49 -26.91
N LYS A 31 -13.64 -7.79 -26.81
CA LYS A 31 -13.71 -6.33 -26.90
C LYS A 31 -14.47 -5.83 -25.69
N THR A 32 -13.88 -4.90 -24.96
CA THR A 32 -14.57 -4.23 -23.86
C THR A 32 -15.62 -3.28 -24.44
N SER A 33 -16.79 -3.20 -23.80
CA SER A 33 -17.81 -2.21 -24.18
C SER A 33 -17.40 -0.78 -23.82
N GLN A 34 -16.41 -0.63 -22.93
CA GLN A 34 -15.93 0.63 -22.39
C GLN A 34 -14.40 0.64 -22.29
N VAL A 35 -13.84 1.83 -22.01
CA VAL A 35 -12.42 1.98 -21.67
C VAL A 35 -12.11 1.18 -20.40
N ILE A 36 -10.94 0.55 -20.36
CA ILE A 36 -10.43 -0.06 -19.15
C ILE A 36 -9.97 1.08 -18.24
N HIS A 37 -10.61 1.21 -17.08
CA HIS A 37 -10.22 2.17 -16.06
C HIS A 37 -9.22 1.48 -15.14
N GLY A 38 -8.10 2.16 -14.86
CA GLY A 38 -7.15 1.73 -13.84
C GLY A 38 -6.70 2.89 -12.96
N SER A 39 -6.21 2.56 -11.77
CA SER A 39 -5.65 3.46 -10.78
C SER A 39 -4.17 3.22 -10.60
N ALA A 40 -3.44 4.24 -10.15
CA ALA A 40 -2.11 4.02 -9.62
C ALA A 40 -2.22 3.52 -8.17
N PRO A 41 -1.33 2.61 -7.72
CA PRO A 41 -1.21 2.26 -6.32
C PRO A 41 -0.92 3.48 -5.45
N TYR A 42 -1.38 3.44 -4.21
CA TYR A 42 -1.27 4.53 -3.25
C TYR A 42 -1.06 4.00 -1.83
N LEU A 43 -0.62 4.89 -0.94
CA LEU A 43 -0.48 4.60 0.49
C LEU A 43 -1.79 4.94 1.21
N SER A 44 -2.23 4.09 2.12
CA SER A 44 -3.37 4.32 3.00
C SER A 44 -3.12 3.75 4.40
N ILE A 45 -3.10 4.62 5.40
CA ILE A 45 -2.78 4.28 6.79
C ILE A 45 -3.98 3.62 7.49
N ASP A 46 -5.19 4.10 7.19
CA ASP A 46 -6.47 3.57 7.67
C ASP A 46 -7.05 2.49 6.75
N GLY A 47 -6.41 2.24 5.60
CA GLY A 47 -6.83 1.29 4.58
C GLY A 47 -7.96 1.76 3.67
N VAL A 48 -8.40 3.03 3.79
CA VAL A 48 -9.51 3.62 3.03
C VAL A 48 -9.11 4.95 2.41
N THR A 49 -8.48 5.84 3.17
CA THR A 49 -8.14 7.19 2.75
C THR A 49 -6.77 7.21 2.09
N LYS A 50 -6.68 7.84 0.91
CA LYS A 50 -5.42 7.98 0.18
C LYS A 50 -4.55 9.06 0.84
N VAL A 51 -3.30 8.72 1.11
CA VAL A 51 -2.25 9.70 1.43
C VAL A 51 -1.95 10.49 0.16
N ALA A 52 -2.07 11.80 0.23
CA ALA A 52 -1.88 12.71 -0.89
C ALA A 52 -0.69 13.66 -0.71
N SER A 53 -0.20 13.84 0.52
CA SER A 53 0.94 14.72 0.81
C SER A 53 1.86 14.19 1.91
N MET A 54 2.94 14.91 2.20
CA MET A 54 3.86 14.52 3.29
C MET A 54 3.23 14.78 4.66
N GLU A 55 2.42 15.82 4.78
CA GLU A 55 1.70 16.22 5.99
C GLU A 55 0.81 15.10 6.52
N ASP A 56 0.20 14.33 5.62
CA ASP A 56 -0.60 13.14 5.90
C ASP A 56 0.17 12.03 6.64
N LEU A 57 1.51 12.05 6.59
CA LEU A 57 2.37 11.07 7.26
C LEU A 57 2.85 11.51 8.65
N LEU A 58 2.65 12.78 9.01
CA LEU A 58 3.21 13.37 10.22
C LEU A 58 2.23 13.34 11.40
N GLY A 59 1.07 12.70 11.24
CA GLY A 59 0.13 12.51 12.33
C GLY A 59 0.73 11.71 13.48
N ILE A 60 0.47 12.16 14.71
CA ILE A 60 0.80 11.42 15.92
C ILE A 60 -0.47 11.14 16.72
N ARG A 61 -0.53 9.98 17.36
CA ARG A 61 -1.62 9.59 18.26
C ARG A 61 -1.07 9.39 19.66
N LEU A 62 -1.55 10.20 20.59
CA LEU A 62 -1.40 10.04 22.03
C LEU A 62 -2.57 9.18 22.54
N PRO A 63 -2.54 8.71 23.80
CA PRO A 63 -3.59 7.84 24.34
C PRO A 63 -5.03 8.37 24.18
N ASN A 64 -5.24 9.69 24.29
CA ASN A 64 -6.58 10.29 24.28
C ASN A 64 -6.84 11.23 23.10
N ILE A 65 -5.81 11.61 22.34
CA ILE A 65 -5.91 12.65 21.31
C ILE A 65 -4.88 12.40 20.21
N SER A 66 -5.23 12.80 18.99
CA SER A 66 -4.29 12.79 17.86
C SER A 66 -4.01 14.22 17.42
N TYR A 67 -2.78 14.46 16.99
CA TYR A 67 -2.33 15.72 16.42
C TYR A 67 -1.91 15.52 14.99
N ILE A 68 -2.27 16.47 14.12
CA ILE A 68 -1.89 16.50 12.71
C ILE A 68 -1.36 17.88 12.33
N PRO A 69 -0.39 17.99 11.41
CA PRO A 69 0.05 19.30 10.94
C PRO A 69 -1.05 19.98 10.11
N GLN A 70 -0.95 21.31 9.99
CA GLN A 70 -1.80 22.06 9.06
C GLN A 70 -1.61 21.54 7.63
N GLY A 71 -2.71 21.24 6.94
CA GLY A 71 -2.70 20.75 5.56
C GLY A 71 -2.84 19.22 5.43
N ALA A 72 -2.67 18.47 6.52
CA ALA A 72 -3.00 17.04 6.51
C ALA A 72 -4.49 16.81 6.27
N ASN A 73 -4.81 15.75 5.54
CA ASN A 73 -6.15 15.29 5.29
C ASN A 73 -6.76 14.73 6.58
N SER A 74 -7.67 15.47 7.19
CA SER A 74 -8.32 15.09 8.45
C SER A 74 -9.12 13.78 8.38
N ALA A 75 -9.44 13.28 7.18
CA ALA A 75 -10.09 11.98 7.02
C ALA A 75 -9.19 10.81 7.43
N LEU A 76 -7.85 10.94 7.28
CA LEU A 76 -6.88 9.92 7.73
C LEU A 76 -6.82 9.80 9.26
N TYR A 77 -7.14 10.87 9.97
CA TYR A 77 -7.03 10.94 11.43
C TYR A 77 -8.32 11.53 12.02
N PRO A 78 -9.42 10.74 12.10
CA PRO A 78 -10.67 11.20 12.66
C PRO A 78 -10.50 11.72 14.10
N ASN A 79 -11.11 12.87 14.38
CA ASN A 79 -11.04 13.57 15.68
C ASN A 79 -9.64 14.09 16.07
N ALA A 80 -8.68 14.11 15.15
CA ALA A 80 -7.41 14.76 15.39
C ALA A 80 -7.57 16.29 15.43
N VAL A 81 -6.70 16.95 16.21
CA VAL A 81 -6.60 18.40 16.26
C VAL A 81 -5.41 18.87 15.43
N ILE A 82 -5.52 20.06 14.84
CA ILE A 82 -4.41 20.71 14.15
C ILE A 82 -3.38 21.13 15.20
N ASP A 83 -2.14 20.67 15.03
CA ASP A 83 -1.04 21.05 15.90
C ASP A 83 -0.69 22.53 15.72
N GLN A 84 -0.70 23.26 16.84
CA GLN A 84 -0.32 24.66 16.95
C GLN A 84 0.75 24.86 18.05
N SER A 85 1.42 23.77 18.43
CA SER A 85 2.39 23.76 19.50
C SER A 85 3.61 24.61 19.18
N ASN A 86 4.21 25.14 20.23
CA ASN A 86 5.40 25.96 20.15
C ASN A 86 6.20 25.84 21.46
N VAL A 87 7.28 26.59 21.58
CA VAL A 87 8.20 26.56 22.73
C VAL A 87 7.47 26.86 24.05
N ASP A 88 6.51 27.78 24.04
CA ASP A 88 5.76 28.24 25.22
C ASP A 88 4.51 27.40 25.50
N ALA A 89 3.99 26.72 24.48
CA ALA A 89 2.83 25.83 24.56
C ALA A 89 3.12 24.52 23.77
N PRO A 90 3.93 23.60 24.34
CA PRO A 90 4.25 22.33 23.68
C PRO A 90 3.04 21.38 23.67
N ILE A 91 3.13 20.29 22.90
CA ILE A 91 2.21 19.16 23.06
C ILE A 91 2.50 18.50 24.42
N GLU A 92 1.49 18.50 25.30
CA GLU A 92 1.57 17.86 26.61
C GLU A 92 0.95 16.47 26.59
N MET A 93 1.52 15.54 27.37
CA MET A 93 0.92 14.20 27.49
C MET A 93 -0.36 14.27 28.33
N PRO A 94 -1.43 13.52 27.97
CA PRO A 94 -2.69 13.56 28.71
C PRO A 94 -2.58 13.10 30.16
N ASN A 95 -1.68 12.17 30.48
CA ASN A 95 -1.50 11.64 31.83
C ASN A 95 -0.02 11.64 32.27
N ILE A 96 0.20 11.76 33.58
CA ILE A 96 1.55 11.73 34.18
C ILE A 96 2.27 10.38 34.05
N THR A 97 1.52 9.32 33.76
CA THR A 97 2.06 7.97 33.59
C THR A 97 2.48 7.68 32.16
N ASP A 98 2.10 8.53 31.20
CA ASP A 98 2.35 8.29 29.79
C ASP A 98 3.84 8.43 29.46
N THR A 99 4.26 7.64 28.47
CA THR A 99 5.64 7.42 28.07
C THR A 99 5.82 7.61 26.57
N PHE A 100 7.06 7.58 26.07
CA PHE A 100 7.31 7.61 24.63
C PHE A 100 6.67 6.42 23.89
N ALA A 101 6.54 5.26 24.53
CA ALA A 101 5.90 4.08 23.96
C ALA A 101 4.39 4.25 23.76
N ASP A 102 3.77 5.21 24.46
CA ASP A 102 2.35 5.52 24.35
C ASP A 102 2.04 6.45 23.17
N ILE A 103 3.07 7.04 22.55
CA ILE A 103 2.94 7.87 21.35
C ILE A 103 3.10 7.00 20.11
N GLN A 104 2.11 7.05 19.23
CA GLN A 104 2.11 6.34 17.97
C GLN A 104 2.34 7.31 16.82
N ALA A 105 3.22 6.92 15.90
CA ALA A 105 3.54 7.64 14.68
C ALA A 105 3.74 6.62 13.55
N ILE A 106 3.78 7.10 12.30
CA ILE A 106 3.97 6.22 11.13
C ILE A 106 5.28 5.43 11.15
N VAL A 107 6.34 5.99 11.74
CA VAL A 107 7.53 5.22 12.09
C VAL A 107 7.31 4.73 13.51
N PRO A 108 7.17 3.43 13.75
CA PRO A 108 6.92 2.88 15.07
C PRO A 108 8.21 2.79 15.87
N LEU A 109 8.10 2.89 17.20
CA LEU A 109 9.24 3.01 18.13
C LEU A 109 10.31 1.92 17.94
N VAL A 110 9.88 0.70 17.62
CA VAL A 110 10.77 -0.45 17.38
C VAL A 110 11.68 -0.27 16.16
N ASN A 111 11.27 0.55 15.18
CA ASN A 111 12.04 0.88 13.97
C ASN A 111 12.77 2.24 14.09
N TYR A 112 12.83 2.89 15.25
CA TYR A 112 13.37 4.25 15.31
C TYR A 112 14.85 4.35 14.88
N PRO A 113 15.21 5.41 14.14
CA PRO A 113 14.37 6.53 13.69
C PRO A 113 13.80 6.36 12.26
N ARG A 114 13.89 5.16 11.68
CA ARG A 114 13.70 4.94 10.25
C ARG A 114 12.98 3.62 9.95
N ILE A 115 12.01 3.69 9.06
CA ILE A 115 11.38 2.51 8.45
C ILE A 115 11.57 2.56 6.93
N GLN A 116 11.74 1.40 6.31
CA GLN A 116 11.74 1.29 4.85
C GLN A 116 10.31 1.41 4.32
N LEU A 117 10.11 2.07 3.18
CA LEU A 117 8.77 2.16 2.60
C LEU A 117 8.22 0.79 2.18
N SER A 118 9.08 -0.16 1.84
CA SER A 118 8.69 -1.55 1.54
C SER A 118 8.09 -2.23 2.76
N GLU A 119 8.64 -2.00 3.96
CA GLU A 119 8.07 -2.54 5.21
C GLU A 119 6.66 -2.02 5.45
N LEU A 120 6.35 -0.77 5.08
CA LEU A 120 4.99 -0.22 5.19
C LEU A 120 4.01 -0.83 4.19
N MET A 121 4.48 -1.34 3.05
CA MET A 121 3.62 -1.98 2.04
C MET A 121 3.19 -3.38 2.49
N ASP A 122 4.08 -4.08 3.20
CA ASP A 122 3.90 -5.47 3.58
C ASP A 122 3.31 -5.66 5.00
N SER A 123 3.04 -6.91 5.36
CA SER A 123 2.68 -7.28 6.72
C SER A 123 3.76 -6.85 7.73
N PRO A 124 3.39 -6.24 8.87
CA PRO A 124 2.03 -6.16 9.42
C PRO A 124 1.23 -4.91 9.02
N TYR A 125 1.84 -3.91 8.38
CA TYR A 125 1.20 -2.62 8.15
C TYR A 125 0.19 -2.67 7.01
N ASN A 126 0.57 -3.31 5.90
CA ASN A 126 -0.25 -3.45 4.70
C ASN A 126 -0.85 -2.09 4.29
N TYR A 127 -0.03 -1.05 4.14
CA TYR A 127 -0.53 0.28 3.76
C TYR A 127 -0.55 0.51 2.24
N GLY A 128 0.07 -0.37 1.46
CA GLY A 128 -0.10 -0.39 0.01
C GLY A 128 -1.54 -0.72 -0.36
N ARG A 129 -2.13 0.08 -1.24
CA ARG A 129 -3.49 -0.11 -1.76
C ARG A 129 -3.53 0.18 -3.25
N ASP A 130 -4.41 -0.53 -3.92
CA ASP A 130 -4.84 -0.24 -5.26
C ASP A 130 -6.33 -0.61 -5.38
N ASP A 131 -7.07 0.16 -6.18
CA ASP A 131 -8.53 0.02 -6.28
C ASP A 131 -8.98 -0.92 -7.40
N ASP A 132 -8.09 -1.31 -8.32
CA ASP A 132 -8.43 -2.06 -9.53
C ASP A 132 -7.94 -3.52 -9.53
N GLY A 133 -7.17 -3.92 -8.52
CA GLY A 133 -6.85 -5.32 -8.22
C GLY A 133 -5.41 -5.72 -8.51
N ASP A 134 -4.49 -4.76 -8.59
CA ASP A 134 -3.06 -5.05 -8.66
C ASP A 134 -2.50 -5.48 -7.29
N ASP A 135 -2.03 -6.73 -7.19
CA ASP A 135 -1.55 -7.32 -5.93
C ASP A 135 -0.06 -7.02 -5.62
N ASN A 136 0.73 -6.64 -6.62
CA ASN A 136 2.19 -6.52 -6.50
C ASN A 136 2.64 -5.06 -6.31
N ILE A 137 2.12 -4.41 -5.28
CA ILE A 137 2.47 -3.02 -4.96
C ILE A 137 3.84 -2.97 -4.28
N ASN A 138 4.75 -2.13 -4.77
CA ASN A 138 6.08 -1.96 -4.21
C ASN A 138 6.44 -0.48 -4.06
N ALA A 139 7.05 -0.13 -2.94
CA ALA A 139 7.62 1.18 -2.67
C ALA A 139 9.05 1.04 -2.13
N ILE A 140 9.96 1.83 -2.67
CA ILE A 140 11.37 1.85 -2.24
C ILE A 140 11.71 3.20 -1.61
N GLY A 141 12.65 3.19 -0.67
CA GLY A 141 13.08 4.38 0.05
C GLY A 141 12.93 4.23 1.55
N ASN A 142 13.16 5.32 2.26
CA ASN A 142 13.18 5.35 3.71
C ASN A 142 12.37 6.54 4.22
N LEU A 143 11.50 6.28 5.18
CA LEU A 143 10.90 7.32 6.00
C LEU A 143 11.72 7.46 7.28
N THR A 144 12.27 8.64 7.52
CA THR A 144 13.07 8.94 8.72
C THR A 144 12.41 10.09 9.47
N ILE A 145 12.24 9.91 10.78
CA ILE A 145 11.66 10.94 11.66
C ILE A 145 12.70 11.47 12.63
N LYS A 146 12.48 12.70 13.10
CA LYS A 146 13.30 13.37 14.10
C LYS A 146 12.40 13.91 15.20
N TRP A 147 12.77 13.63 16.44
CA TRP A 147 12.12 14.20 17.62
C TRP A 147 12.91 15.38 18.15
N GLN A 148 12.20 16.44 18.50
CA GLN A 148 12.79 17.63 19.11
C GLN A 148 12.06 17.95 20.41
N ASP A 149 12.81 18.36 21.42
CA ASP A 149 12.22 18.97 22.61
C ASP A 149 11.72 20.39 22.31
N LYS A 150 11.09 21.03 23.30
CA LYS A 150 10.62 22.41 23.17
C LYS A 150 11.70 23.43 22.82
N ASN A 151 12.99 23.11 23.02
CA ASN A 151 14.11 24.01 22.71
C ASN A 151 14.72 23.72 21.33
N GLY A 152 14.17 22.77 20.57
CA GLY A 152 14.72 22.33 19.28
C GLY A 152 15.88 21.33 19.39
N THR A 153 16.16 20.81 20.59
CA THR A 153 17.21 19.82 20.81
C THR A 153 16.77 18.49 20.24
N ASP A 154 17.62 17.83 19.44
CA ASP A 154 17.34 16.50 18.93
C ASP A 154 17.37 15.46 20.06
N ILE A 155 16.20 14.90 20.37
CA ILE A 155 16.03 13.87 21.41
C ILE A 155 15.71 12.50 20.80
N THR A 156 15.87 12.32 19.48
CA THR A 156 15.51 11.08 18.78
C THR A 156 16.20 9.84 19.38
N GLY A 157 17.47 9.99 19.78
CA GLY A 157 18.22 8.93 20.45
C GLY A 157 17.69 8.62 21.86
N GLU A 158 17.25 9.64 22.61
CA GLU A 158 16.67 9.45 23.94
C GLU A 158 15.33 8.72 23.88
N VAL A 159 14.48 9.09 22.92
CA VAL A 159 13.19 8.45 22.67
C VAL A 159 13.38 6.95 22.41
N LYS A 160 14.34 6.61 21.53
CA LYS A 160 14.68 5.22 21.22
C LYS A 160 15.23 4.46 22.42
N ALA A 161 16.13 5.07 23.19
CA ALA A 161 16.80 4.41 24.31
C ALA A 161 15.90 4.24 25.54
N ASN A 162 14.87 5.09 25.70
CA ASN A 162 14.06 5.14 26.91
C ASN A 162 12.54 5.09 26.61
N PRO A 163 12.03 4.05 25.93
CA PRO A 163 10.62 3.98 25.52
C PRO A 163 9.63 4.17 26.68
N ASN A 164 9.98 3.72 27.88
CA ASN A 164 9.14 3.77 29.08
C ASN A 164 9.41 4.99 29.97
N ARG A 165 10.18 5.98 29.50
CA ARG A 165 10.42 7.22 30.26
C ARG A 165 9.13 8.04 30.31
N ARG A 166 8.71 8.42 31.51
CA ARG A 166 7.58 9.32 31.73
C ARG A 166 7.93 10.73 31.28
N LEU A 167 6.98 11.40 30.63
CA LEU A 167 7.22 12.69 29.97
C LEU A 167 6.76 13.90 30.79
N ASN A 168 5.76 13.74 31.66
CA ASN A 168 5.24 14.79 32.53
C ASN A 168 5.84 14.70 33.95
N LEU A 169 7.16 14.89 34.07
CA LEU A 169 7.84 14.98 35.37
C LEU A 169 8.37 16.39 35.62
#